data_AF-A0A2M9P0F7-F1
#
_entry.id   AF-A0A2M9P0F7-F1
#
_cell.length_a   1.000
_cell.length_b   1.000
_cell.length_c   1.000
_cell.angle_alpha   90.00
_cell.angle_beta   90.00
_cell.angle_gamma   90.00
#
_symmetry.space_group_name_H-M   'P 1'
#
loop_
_entity.id
_entity.type
_entity.pdbx_description
1 polymer ?
#
loop_
_entity_poly.entity_id
_entity_poly.type
_entity_poly.pdbx_seq_one_letter_code
_entity_poly.pdbx_strand_id
1 'polypeptide(L)'
;MDIKTLEYLEERSLKGRELLDQIENLKKQVSMVKKSRGIIDIHTPVSSIRPIRNAQDGQLSNNYQTQVIAHMYNTFINVTHSEIQCLEQELAEL
;
A
#
# COMPACT_ATOMS: atom_id res chain seq x y z
N MET A 1 -14.30 37.97 5.27
CA MET A 1 -13.42 36.90 5.79
C MET A 1 -12.45 37.58 6.73
N ASP A 2 -12.39 37.15 7.99
CA ASP A 2 -11.45 37.72 8.97
C ASP A 2 -10.09 37.00 8.88
N ILE A 3 -9.05 37.61 9.45
CA ILE A 3 -7.68 37.09 9.42
C ILE A 3 -7.62 35.69 10.06
N LYS A 4 -8.40 35.46 11.13
CA LYS A 4 -8.46 34.16 11.82
C LYS A 4 -9.06 33.06 10.95
N THR A 5 -10.09 33.36 10.17
CA THR A 5 -10.65 32.39 9.20
C THR A 5 -9.61 32.05 8.13
N LEU A 6 -8.78 33.01 7.72
CA LEU A 6 -7.74 32.77 6.71
C LEU A 6 -6.61 31.90 7.27
N GLU A 7 -6.12 32.19 8.48
CA GLU A 7 -5.12 31.36 9.20
C GLU A 7 -5.63 29.92 9.41
N TYR A 8 -6.90 29.77 9.82
CA TYR A 8 -7.52 28.46 10.00
C TYR A 8 -7.60 27.63 8.70
N LEU A 9 -7.91 28.29 7.57
CA LEU A 9 -7.95 27.64 6.27
C LEU A 9 -6.56 27.28 5.76
N GLU A 10 -5.55 28.11 6.03
CA GLU A 10 -4.15 27.80 5.71
C GLU A 10 -3.64 26.60 6.51
N GLU A 11 -3.96 26.51 7.80
CA GLU A 11 -3.58 25.37 8.65
C GLU A 11 -4.25 24.07 8.19
N ARG A 12 -5.56 24.09 7.89
CA ARG A 12 -6.24 22.91 7.28
C ARG A 12 -5.64 22.54 5.93
N SER A 13 -5.31 23.52 5.10
CA SER A 13 -4.68 23.26 3.81
C SER A 13 -3.30 22.62 3.95
N LEU A 14 -2.50 23.04 4.94
CA LEU A 14 -1.18 22.45 5.20
C LEU A 14 -1.33 21.00 5.65
N LYS A 15 -2.20 20.75 6.63
CA LYS A 15 -2.45 19.40 7.13
C LYS A 15 -2.99 18.47 6.03
N GLY A 16 -3.88 18.96 5.17
CA GLY A 16 -4.37 18.22 4.02
C GLY A 16 -3.28 17.82 3.03
N ARG A 17 -2.30 18.71 2.78
CA ARG A 17 -1.14 18.40 1.92
C ARG A 17 -0.24 17.34 2.53
N GLU A 18 0.03 17.42 3.83
CA GLU A 18 0.84 16.43 4.53
C GLU A 18 0.23 15.02 4.46
N LEU A 19 -1.09 14.92 4.64
CA LEU A 19 -1.81 13.64 4.50
C LEU A 19 -1.74 13.11 3.07
N LEU A 20 -1.90 13.96 2.06
CA LEU A 20 -1.76 13.56 0.65
C LEU A 20 -0.36 13.04 0.34
N ASP A 21 0.68 13.71 0.81
CA ASP A 21 2.07 13.30 0.61
C ASP A 21 2.35 11.94 1.25
N GLN A 22 1.80 11.70 2.45
CA GLN A 22 1.88 10.40 3.13
C GLN A 22 1.16 9.30 2.33
N ILE A 23 -0.07 9.55 1.87
CA ILE A 23 -0.84 8.62 1.05
C ILE A 23 -0.08 8.28 -0.23
N GLU A 24 0.49 9.27 -0.92
CA GLU A 24 1.28 9.05 -2.13
C GLU A 24 2.51 8.19 -1.86
N ASN A 25 3.22 8.44 -0.77
CA ASN A 25 4.39 7.68 -0.38
C ASN A 25 4.03 6.21 -0.11
N LEU A 26 2.97 5.96 0.65
CA LEU A 26 2.47 4.60 0.91
C LEU A 26 2.04 3.89 -0.39
N LYS A 27 1.35 4.59 -1.30
CA LYS A 27 0.98 4.06 -2.63
C LYS A 27 2.24 3.70 -3.46
N LYS A 28 3.29 4.53 -3.41
CA LYS A 28 4.58 4.25 -4.07
C LYS A 28 5.25 3.00 -3.48
N GLN A 29 5.27 2.86 -2.15
CA GLN A 29 5.86 1.70 -1.47
C GLN A 29 5.13 0.40 -1.82
N VAL A 30 3.79 0.41 -1.82
CA VAL A 30 2.98 -0.76 -2.25
C VAL A 30 3.27 -1.10 -3.72
N SER A 31 3.39 -0.10 -4.59
CA SER A 31 3.72 -0.31 -6.01
C SER A 31 5.10 -0.94 -6.18
N MET A 32 6.10 -0.50 -5.42
CA MET A 32 7.44 -1.09 -5.42
C MET A 32 7.44 -2.55 -4.97
N VAL A 33 6.72 -2.87 -3.89
CA VAL A 33 6.60 -4.26 -3.39
C VAL A 33 5.88 -5.15 -4.41
N LYS A 34 4.82 -4.65 -5.06
CA LYS A 34 4.13 -5.37 -6.13
C LYS A 34 5.03 -5.62 -7.34
N LYS A 35 5.93 -4.69 -7.68
CA LYS A 35 6.89 -4.82 -8.78
C LYS A 35 8.06 -5.76 -8.45
N SER A 36 8.51 -5.82 -7.21
CA SER A 36 9.74 -6.53 -6.85
C SER A 36 9.61 -8.05 -6.87
N ARG A 37 8.44 -8.62 -6.56
CA ARG A 37 8.26 -10.10 -6.57
C ARG A 37 6.90 -10.61 -7.08
N GLY A 38 6.06 -9.73 -7.62
CA GLY A 38 4.69 -10.08 -7.99
C GLY A 38 3.85 -10.39 -6.74
N ILE A 39 2.59 -9.99 -6.72
CA ILE A 39 1.68 -10.42 -5.65
C ILE A 39 1.64 -11.95 -5.72
N ILE A 40 1.96 -12.61 -4.62
CA ILE A 40 1.91 -14.06 -4.50
C ILE A 40 0.48 -14.40 -4.05
N ASP A 41 -0.27 -15.02 -4.95
CA ASP A 41 -1.57 -15.59 -4.62
C ASP A 41 -1.35 -16.87 -3.78
N ILE A 42 -1.79 -16.85 -2.52
CA ILE A 42 -1.70 -17.98 -1.57
C ILE A 42 -3.05 -18.73 -1.50
N HIS A 43 -4.09 -18.31 -2.25
CA HIS A 43 -5.45 -18.82 -2.05
C HIS A 43 -5.74 -20.22 -2.60
N THR A 44 -4.76 -20.93 -3.17
CA THR A 44 -4.98 -22.29 -3.69
C THR A 44 -4.16 -23.34 -2.92
N PRO A 45 -4.76 -24.46 -2.46
CA PRO A 45 -4.07 -25.58 -1.80
C PRO A 45 -3.24 -26.41 -2.78
N VAL A 46 -2.64 -25.76 -3.76
CA VAL A 46 -1.96 -26.38 -4.89
C VAL A 46 -0.55 -25.80 -4.87
N SER A 47 0.41 -26.61 -4.40
CA SER A 47 1.83 -26.75 -4.79
C SER A 47 2.63 -25.65 -5.54
N SER A 48 2.11 -24.45 -5.80
CA SER A 48 2.71 -23.41 -6.63
C SER A 48 2.21 -22.02 -6.23
N ILE A 49 3.17 -21.11 -6.06
CA ILE A 49 2.95 -19.69 -5.86
C ILE A 49 3.01 -19.01 -7.24
N ARG A 50 1.94 -18.34 -7.67
CA ARG A 50 1.93 -17.58 -8.93
C ARG A 50 2.19 -16.09 -8.66
N PRO A 51 3.28 -15.51 -9.20
CA PRO A 51 3.43 -14.06 -9.24
C PRO A 51 2.43 -13.46 -10.23
N ILE A 52 1.58 -12.53 -9.78
CA ILE A 52 0.51 -11.92 -10.60
C ILE A 52 1.03 -11.03 -11.75
N ARG A 53 2.34 -10.77 -11.85
CA ARG A 53 2.95 -10.14 -13.04
C ARG A 53 4.33 -10.70 -13.31
N ASN A 54 4.37 -11.62 -14.26
CA ASN A 54 5.28 -11.69 -15.40
C ASN A 54 4.97 -13.01 -16.10
N ALA A 55 4.31 -12.94 -17.25
CA ALA A 55 4.02 -14.11 -18.09
C ALA A 55 5.28 -14.82 -18.62
N GLN A 56 6.48 -14.40 -18.18
CA GLN A 56 7.78 -14.93 -18.57
C GLN A 56 8.60 -15.52 -17.41
N ASP A 57 8.24 -15.25 -16.15
CA ASP A 57 8.97 -15.81 -15.01
C ASP A 57 8.23 -17.04 -14.52
N GLY A 58 8.85 -18.21 -14.77
CA GLY A 58 8.31 -19.51 -14.44
C GLY A 58 7.81 -19.61 -12.99
N GLN A 59 6.89 -20.55 -12.78
CA GLN A 59 6.35 -20.86 -11.46
C GLN A 59 7.46 -20.86 -10.40
N LEU A 60 7.33 -20.01 -9.39
CA LEU A 60 8.26 -20.00 -8.27
C LEU A 60 8.09 -21.32 -7.51
N SER A 61 9.21 -21.94 -7.15
CA SER A 61 9.18 -23.15 -6.33
C SER A 61 8.46 -22.84 -5.02
N ASN A 62 7.44 -23.64 -4.69
CA ASN A 62 6.68 -23.55 -3.45
C ASN A 62 7.50 -24.12 -2.29
N ASN A 63 8.61 -23.47 -1.99
CA ASN A 63 9.46 -23.78 -0.84
C ASN A 63 9.07 -22.88 0.36
N TYR A 64 9.52 -23.26 1.54
CA TYR A 64 9.25 -22.54 2.79
C TYR A 64 9.61 -21.04 2.70
N GLN A 65 10.75 -20.72 2.08
CA GLN A 65 11.21 -19.34 1.93
C GLN A 65 10.24 -18.51 1.07
N THR A 66 9.76 -19.05 -0.06
CA THR A 66 8.78 -18.39 -0.93
C THR A 66 7.46 -18.13 -0.19
N GLN A 67 6.99 -19.09 0.62
CA GLN A 67 5.78 -18.91 1.44
C GLN A 67 5.95 -17.80 2.48
N VAL A 68 7.07 -17.78 3.22
CA VAL A 68 7.35 -16.72 4.21
C VAL A 68 7.39 -15.35 3.54
N ILE A 69 8.09 -15.21 2.42
CA ILE A 69 8.18 -13.96 1.66
C ILE A 69 6.79 -13.51 1.20
N ALA A 70 5.96 -14.44 0.71
CA ALA A 70 4.59 -14.16 0.29
C ALA A 70 3.73 -13.61 1.44
N HIS A 71 3.76 -14.27 2.59
CA HIS A 71 3.02 -13.82 3.77
C HIS A 71 3.48 -12.44 4.24
N MET A 72 4.80 -12.19 4.24
CA MET A 72 5.35 -10.88 4.61
C MET A 72 4.85 -9.78 3.66
N TYR A 73 4.90 -10.00 2.35
CA TYR A 73 4.42 -8.98 1.40
C TYR A 73 2.93 -8.78 1.44
N ASN A 74 2.14 -9.86 1.55
CA ASN A 74 0.69 -9.74 1.64
C ASN A 74 0.29 -8.99 2.93
N THR A 75 0.95 -9.30 4.06
CA THR A 75 0.74 -8.58 5.32
C THR A 75 1.12 -7.11 5.19
N PHE A 76 2.28 -6.80 4.59
CA PHE A 76 2.71 -5.42 4.34
C PHE A 76 1.68 -4.67 3.49
N ILE A 77 1.25 -5.24 2.35
CA ILE A 77 0.27 -4.62 1.47
C ILE A 77 -1.05 -4.36 2.20
N ASN A 78 -1.51 -5.32 3.00
CA ASN A 78 -2.77 -5.20 3.74
C ASN A 78 -2.68 -4.09 4.80
N VAL A 79 -1.62 -4.08 5.62
CA VAL A 79 -1.41 -3.04 6.64
C VAL A 79 -1.30 -1.67 5.99
N THR A 80 -0.55 -1.55 4.89
CA THR A 80 -0.42 -0.28 4.17
C THR A 80 -1.73 0.17 3.52
N HIS A 81 -2.58 -0.75 3.04
CA HIS A 81 -3.92 -0.39 2.55
C HIS A 81 -4.82 0.13 3.67
N SER A 82 -4.81 -0.53 4.83
CA SER A 82 -5.56 -0.06 5.99
C SER A 82 -5.11 1.34 6.42
N GLU A 83 -3.80 1.60 6.43
CA GLU A 83 -3.26 2.92 6.75
C GLU A 83 -3.68 3.99 5.74
N ILE A 84 -3.62 3.68 4.44
CA ILE A 84 -4.10 4.59 3.39
C ILE A 84 -5.59 4.92 3.60
N GLN A 85 -6.42 3.94 3.98
CA GLN A 85 -7.83 4.17 4.27
C GLN A 85 -8.04 5.09 5.48
N CYS A 86 -7.25 4.91 6.55
CA CYS A 86 -7.28 5.79 7.71
C CYS A 86 -6.93 7.24 7.32
N LEU A 87 -5.87 7.43 6.54
CA LEU A 87 -5.43 8.77 6.08
C LEU A 87 -6.44 9.40 5.11
N GLU A 88 -7.05 8.61 4.22
CA GLU A 88 -8.12 9.08 3.32
C GLU A 88 -9.37 9.50 4.11
N GLN A 89 -9.68 8.82 5.22
CA GLN A 89 -10.74 9.23 6.13
C GLN A 89 -10.38 10.51 6.89
N GLU A 90 -9.16 10.62 7.43
CA GLU A 90 -8.70 11.85 8.11
C GLU A 90 -8.73 13.06 7.16
N LEU A 91 -8.36 12.87 5.89
CA LEU A 91 -8.45 13.89 4.86
C LEU A 91 -9.90 14.33 4.57
N ALA A 92 -10.87 13.40 4.63
CA ALA A 92 -12.28 13.70 4.41
C ALA A 92 -12.93 14.42 5.61
N GLU A 93 -12.37 14.27 6.81
CA GLU A 93 -12.79 14.97 8.03
C GLU A 93 -12.12 16.37 8.17
N LEU A 94 -11.00 16.56 7.44
CA LEU A 94 -10.30 17.83 7.20
C LEU A 94 -10.98 18.71 6.15
#